data_AF-A0A645JYR0-F1
#
_entry.id   AF-A0A645JYR0-F1
#
_cell.length_a   1.000
_cell.length_b   1.000
_cell.length_c   1.000
_cell.angle_alpha   90.00
_cell.angle_beta   90.00
_cell.angle_gamma   90.00
#
_symmetry.space_group_name_H-M   'P 1'
#
loop_
_entity.id
_entity.type
_entity.pdbx_description
1 polymer ?
#
loop_
_entity_poly.entity_id
_entity_poly.type
_entity_poly.pdbx_seq_one_letter_code
_entity_poly.pdbx_strand_id
1 'polypeptide(L)'
;MIGVGPFVNYYFSRSFFLGGMFQEYFINQTNKSTDQKYSGNEAALYLGGGYMQQLGNRTYIQIGGMYNVLYQKEKSVFGGGFVPQVGIVYGL
;
A
#
# COMPACT_ATOMS: atom_id res chain seq x y z
N MET A 1 -1.62 13.16 -7.89
CA MET A 1 -1.43 11.72 -8.20
C MET A 1 -2.69 11.01 -7.78
N ILE A 2 -3.26 10.19 -8.67
CA ILE A 2 -4.43 9.36 -8.38
C ILE A 2 -4.01 7.92 -8.63
N GLY A 3 -4.33 7.01 -7.72
CA GLY A 3 -3.97 5.59 -7.84
C GLY A 3 -5.18 4.70 -7.69
N VAL A 4 -5.36 3.74 -8.60
CA VAL A 4 -6.46 2.76 -8.53
C VAL A 4 -5.93 1.36 -8.78
N GLY A 5 -6.49 0.38 -8.08
CA GLY A 5 -6.23 -1.02 -8.37
C GLY A 5 -6.83 -1.96 -7.33
N PRO A 6 -6.80 -3.27 -7.63
CA PRO A 6 -7.37 -4.29 -6.77
C PRO A 6 -6.49 -4.55 -5.54
N PHE A 7 -7.14 -5.00 -4.47
CA PHE A 7 -6.47 -5.51 -3.28
C PHE A 7 -7.09 -6.83 -2.83
N VAL A 8 -6.30 -7.66 -2.17
CA VAL A 8 -6.71 -8.92 -1.56
C VAL A 8 -6.08 -9.04 -0.18
N ASN A 9 -6.85 -9.52 0.79
CA ASN A 9 -6.36 -9.84 2.13
C ASN A 9 -6.80 -11.24 2.51
N TYR A 10 -5.87 -12.02 3.05
CA TYR A 10 -6.08 -13.35 3.58
C TYR A 10 -5.75 -13.37 5.06
N TYR A 11 -6.73 -13.79 5.88
CA TYR A 11 -6.60 -13.82 7.34
C TYR A 11 -6.38 -15.26 7.79
N PHE A 12 -5.27 -15.50 8.50
CA PHE A 12 -4.94 -16.82 9.03
C PHE A 12 -4.92 -16.80 10.56
N SER A 13 -5.56 -17.80 11.16
CA SER A 13 -5.59 -18.00 12.62
C SER A 13 -6.15 -16.82 13.44
N ARG A 14 -6.84 -15.85 12.82
CA ARG A 14 -7.33 -14.59 13.43
C ARG A 14 -6.25 -13.72 14.09
N SER A 15 -4.97 -14.07 13.92
CA SER A 15 -3.82 -13.37 14.49
C SER A 15 -2.84 -12.89 13.41
N PHE A 16 -2.98 -13.36 12.18
CA PHE A 16 -2.11 -12.96 11.07
C PHE A 16 -2.92 -12.58 9.86
N PHE A 17 -2.41 -11.62 9.10
CA PHE A 17 -2.95 -11.27 7.80
C PHE A 17 -1.83 -11.20 6.77
N LEU A 18 -2.15 -11.63 5.56
CA LEU A 18 -1.33 -11.45 4.36
C LEU A 18 -2.16 -10.66 3.36
N GLY A 19 -1.53 -9.73 2.66
CA GLY A 19 -2.21 -8.83 1.75
C GLY A 19 -1.40 -8.55 0.51
N GLY A 20 -2.09 -8.45 -0.62
CA GLY A 20 -1.55 -7.98 -1.88
C GLY A 20 -2.38 -6.80 -2.39
N MET A 21 -1.73 -5.72 -2.80
CA MET A 21 -2.38 -4.55 -3.37
C MET A 21 -1.62 -4.13 -4.63
N PHE A 22 -2.31 -4.18 -5.76
CA PHE A 22 -1.81 -3.58 -7.00
C PHE A 22 -2.40 -2.17 -7.12
N GLN A 23 -1.57 -1.19 -7.43
CA GLN A 23 -2.02 0.18 -7.63
C GLN A 23 -1.32 0.78 -8.85
N GLU A 24 -2.11 1.19 -9.83
CA GLU A 24 -1.65 1.98 -10.97
C GLU A 24 -1.77 3.46 -10.60
N TYR A 25 -0.65 4.18 -10.53
CA TYR A 25 -0.59 5.59 -10.22
C TYR A 25 -0.51 6.44 -11.50
N PHE A 26 -1.48 7.34 -11.64
CA PHE A 26 -1.50 8.39 -12.64
C PHE A 26 -0.92 9.66 -12.04
N ILE A 27 0.30 9.99 -12.44
CA ILE A 27 1.05 11.16 -11.99
C ILE A 27 0.86 12.25 -13.03
N ASN A 28 0.05 13.26 -12.69
CA ASN A 28 0.03 14.54 -13.38
C ASN A 28 0.56 15.60 -12.42
N GLN A 29 1.79 16.04 -12.65
CA GLN A 29 2.43 17.10 -11.87
C GLN A 29 2.73 18.28 -12.79
N THR A 30 2.17 19.45 -12.45
CA THR A 30 2.51 20.71 -13.12
C THR A 30 3.41 21.51 -12.19
N ASN A 31 4.66 21.72 -12.60
CA ASN A 31 5.59 22.54 -11.84
C ASN A 31 5.23 24.02 -12.04
N LYS A 32 4.69 24.67 -11.00
CA LYS A 32 4.27 26.08 -11.06
C LYS A 32 5.42 27.07 -11.29
N SER A 33 6.68 26.65 -11.08
CA SER A 33 7.85 27.51 -11.22
C SER A 33 8.44 27.50 -12.65
N THR A 34 8.23 26.41 -13.40
CA THR A 34 8.81 26.23 -14.75
C THR A 34 7.77 25.93 -15.83
N ASP A 35 6.48 25.89 -15.49
CA ASP A 35 5.36 25.52 -16.36
C ASP A 35 5.49 24.14 -17.04
N GLN A 36 6.45 23.31 -16.58
CA GLN A 36 6.65 21.98 -17.11
C GLN A 36 5.60 21.02 -16.54
N LYS A 37 4.87 20.37 -17.46
CA LYS A 37 3.91 19.32 -17.17
C LYS A 37 4.60 17.97 -17.30
N TYR A 38 4.74 17.27 -16.18
CA TYR A 38 5.19 15.89 -16.14
C TYR A 38 3.97 14.99 -15.98
N SER A 39 3.72 14.15 -16.98
CA SER A 39 2.70 13.11 -16.98
C SER A 39 3.38 11.75 -17.05
N GLY A 40 3.07 10.86 -16.12
CA GLY A 40 3.62 9.50 -16.10
C GLY A 40 2.67 8.53 -15.40
N ASN A 41 2.71 7.27 -15.81
CA ASN A 41 2.00 6.18 -15.16
C ASN A 41 3.03 5.30 -14.46
N GLU A 42 2.76 4.94 -13.20
CA GLU A 42 3.63 4.08 -12.41
C GLU A 42 2.81 2.96 -11.75
N ALA A 43 3.15 1.72 -12.05
CA ALA A 43 2.54 0.55 -11.42
C ALA A 43 3.29 0.19 -10.13
N ALA A 44 2.56 -0.05 -9.05
CA ALA A 44 3.10 -0.55 -7.79
C ALA A 44 2.38 -1.83 -7.36
N LEU A 45 3.13 -2.83 -6.90
CA LEU A 45 2.58 -4.06 -6.35
C LEU A 45 3.10 -4.23 -4.93
N TYR A 46 2.25 -3.90 -3.96
CA TYR A 46 2.52 -4.05 -2.55
C TYR A 46 2.14 -5.46 -2.10
N LEU A 47 3.12 -6.25 -1.68
CA LEU A 47 2.89 -7.52 -1.01
C LEU A 47 3.34 -7.40 0.44
N GLY A 48 2.55 -7.90 1.37
CA GLY A 48 2.86 -7.74 2.77
C GLY A 48 1.98 -8.55 3.68
N GLY A 49 2.14 -8.25 4.95
CA GLY A 49 1.38 -8.89 6.00
C GLY A 49 1.77 -8.37 7.36
N GLY A 50 1.10 -8.90 8.36
CA GLY A 50 1.32 -8.47 9.72
C GLY A 50 0.55 -9.28 10.73
N TYR A 51 0.61 -8.76 11.95
CA TYR A 51 -0.04 -9.33 13.10
C TYR A 51 -1.36 -8.60 13.38
N MET A 52 -2.32 -9.37 13.86
CA MET A 52 -3.61 -8.90 14.33
C MET A 52 -3.71 -9.20 15.82
N GLN A 53 -3.87 -8.15 16.63
CA GLN A 53 -4.14 -8.31 18.05
C GLN A 53 -5.62 -8.02 18.32
N GLN A 54 -6.30 -8.95 18.97
CA GLN A 54 -7.67 -8.74 19.40
C GLN A 54 -7.70 -7.69 20.53
N LEU A 55 -8.46 -6.62 20.34
CA LEU A 55 -8.65 -5.56 21.34
C LEU A 55 -9.96 -5.74 22.13
N GLY A 56 -10.94 -6.44 21.58
CA GLY A 56 -12.25 -6.65 22.20
C GLY A 56 -13.17 -7.54 21.35
N ASN A 57 -14.47 -7.51 21.63
CA ASN A 57 -15.45 -8.30 20.89
C ASN A 57 -15.51 -7.87 19.42
N ARG A 58 -14.94 -8.69 18.52
CA ARG A 58 -14.89 -8.50 17.06
C ARG A 58 -14.10 -7.28 16.58
N THR A 59 -13.19 -6.76 17.41
CA THR A 59 -12.31 -5.63 17.07
C THR A 59 -10.86 -6.07 17.14
N TYR A 60 -10.10 -5.80 16.08
CA TYR A 60 -8.71 -6.19 15.95
C TYR A 60 -7.86 -5.00 15.51
N ILE A 61 -6.71 -4.79 16.15
CA ILE A 61 -5.68 -3.91 15.62
C ILE A 61 -4.77 -4.70 14.69
N GLN A 62 -4.45 -4.14 13.53
CA GLN A 62 -3.55 -4.69 12.55
C GLN A 62 -2.27 -3.87 12.56
N ILE A 63 -1.14 -4.55 12.67
CA ILE A 63 0.19 -3.96 12.60
C ILE A 63 1.00 -4.83 11.66
N GLY A 64 1.52 -4.23 10.60
CA GLY A 64 2.26 -4.95 9.56
C GLY A 64 3.07 -4.05 8.69
N GLY A 65 3.55 -4.63 7.60
CA GLY A 65 4.29 -3.92 6.58
C GLY A 65 4.00 -4.52 5.22
N MET A 66 4.06 -3.66 4.22
CA MET A 66 3.99 -4.02 2.82
C MET A 66 5.27 -3.63 2.11
N TYR A 67 5.66 -4.43 1.12
CA TYR A 67 6.80 -4.17 0.27
C TYR A 67 6.34 -4.06 -1.18
N ASN A 68 6.69 -2.96 -1.84
CA ASN A 68 6.48 -2.79 -3.26
C ASN A 68 7.48 -3.65 -4.03
N VAL A 69 7.01 -4.75 -4.60
CA VAL A 69 7.81 -5.71 -5.36
C VAL A 69 8.20 -5.17 -6.73
N LEU A 70 7.39 -4.27 -7.29
CA LEU A 70 7.69 -3.59 -8.56
C LEU A 70 8.60 -2.36 -8.36
N TYR A 71 9.10 -2.14 -7.14
CA TYR A 71 9.97 -1.01 -6.84
C TYR A 71 11.27 -1.07 -7.65
N GLN A 72 11.46 -0.08 -8.52
CA GLN A 72 12.70 0.12 -9.26
C GLN A 72 13.39 1.38 -8.76
N LYS A 73 14.54 1.22 -8.10
CA LYS A 73 15.32 2.29 -7.45
C LYS A 73 15.69 3.46 -8.37
N GLU A 74 15.73 3.24 -9.69
CA GLU A 74 16.13 4.25 -10.69
C GLU A 74 14.95 4.97 -11.37
N LYS A 75 13.71 4.46 -11.24
CA LYS A 75 12.53 5.01 -11.92
C LYS A 75 11.34 5.29 -11.01
N SER A 76 11.39 4.80 -9.77
CA SER A 76 10.25 4.88 -8.87
C SER A 76 10.23 6.20 -8.12
N VAL A 77 9.07 6.86 -8.09
CA VAL A 77 8.88 8.16 -7.42
C VAL A 77 8.87 8.02 -5.89
N PHE A 78 8.84 6.78 -5.38
CA PHE A 78 8.80 6.46 -3.96
C PHE A 78 10.21 6.41 -3.34
N GLY A 79 10.38 6.99 -2.14
CA GLY A 79 11.67 7.00 -1.42
C GLY A 79 12.11 5.63 -0.87
N GLY A 80 11.27 4.59 -1.00
CA GLY A 80 11.56 3.22 -0.59
C GLY A 80 10.41 2.27 -0.92
N GLY A 81 10.72 0.97 -1.02
CA GLY A 81 9.72 -0.06 -1.27
C GLY A 81 8.89 -0.47 -0.05
N PHE A 82 9.32 -0.13 1.17
CA PHE A 82 8.63 -0.54 2.40
C PHE A 82 7.60 0.50 2.85
N VAL A 83 6.38 0.03 3.12
CA VAL A 83 5.25 0.82 3.61
C VAL A 83 4.77 0.20 4.92
N PRO A 84 4.94 0.87 6.08
CA PRO A 84 4.36 0.39 7.33
C PRO A 84 2.83 0.49 7.25
N GLN A 85 2.14 -0.50 7.81
CA GLN A 85 0.69 -0.58 7.79
C GLN A 85 0.16 -0.73 9.22
N VAL A 86 -0.70 0.20 9.63
CA VAL A 86 -1.44 0.12 10.89
C VAL A 86 -2.91 0.40 10.62
N GLY A 87 -3.80 -0.41 11.17
CA GLY A 87 -5.24 -0.26 10.96
C GLY A 87 -6.08 -0.92 12.05
N ILE A 88 -7.38 -0.62 12.06
CA ILE A 88 -8.35 -1.27 12.94
C ILE A 88 -9.37 -1.98 12.06
N VAL A 89 -9.62 -3.26 12.34
CA VAL A 89 -10.61 -4.07 11.62
C VAL A 89 -11.70 -4.50 12.58
N TYR A 90 -12.94 -4.29 12.13
CA TYR A 90 -14.16 -4.66 12.82
C TYR A 90 -14.88 -5.76 12.03
N GLY A 91 -15.29 -6.84 12.71
CA GLY A 91 -16.25 -7.81 12.15
C GLY A 91 -15.69 -9.04 11.42
N LEU A 92 -14.44 -9.45 11.71
CA LEU A 92 -13.88 -10.75 11.29
C LEU A 92 -14.47 -11.98 12.02
#